data_AF-A0A1G5H7I3-F1
#
_entry.id   AF-A0A1G5H7I3-F1
#
_cell.length_a   1.000
_cell.length_b   1.000
_cell.length_c   1.000
_cell.angle_alpha   90.00
_cell.angle_beta   90.00
_cell.angle_gamma   90.00
#
_symmetry.space_group_name_H-M   'P 1'
#
loop_
_entity.id
_entity.type
_entity.pdbx_description
1 polymer ?
#
loop_
_entity_poly.entity_id
_entity_poly.type
_entity_poly.pdbx_seq_one_letter_code
_entity_poly.pdbx_strand_id
1 'polypeptide(L)'
;MHEHIICDSSGADHIETTNYDKKNILKRMVPYLIKMKEVGCDSLVDSTPPGEGRAVRILKECSLQSGLNIVTNTGSFYGRGVSKEIRDNDIDGIVHIWQKEYIEGIDGTDIKPGFIKINKIPVNLLEKKEFDTNIWNGNGVYLRENY
;
A
#
# COMPACT_ATOMS: atom_id res chain seq x y z
N MET A 1 2.80 6.39 12.27
CA MET A 1 2.63 7.05 10.96
C MET A 1 1.65 6.21 10.17
N HIS A 2 0.53 6.77 9.71
CA HIS A 2 -0.53 6.04 8.98
C HIS A 2 -1.50 7.07 8.39
N GLU A 3 -1.57 7.21 7.07
CA GLU A 3 -2.53 8.07 6.37
C GLU A 3 -3.11 7.36 5.15
N HIS A 4 -4.14 7.94 4.54
CA HIS A 4 -4.74 7.47 3.29
C HIS A 4 -5.06 8.64 2.37
N ILE A 5 -4.48 8.68 1.16
CA ILE A 5 -4.83 9.68 0.14
C ILE A 5 -6.13 9.28 -0.57
N ILE A 6 -6.29 7.98 -0.82
CA ILE A 6 -7.48 7.35 -1.38
C ILE A 6 -7.83 6.18 -0.47
N CYS A 7 -9.12 6.02 -0.17
CA CYS A 7 -9.65 4.89 0.58
C CYS A 7 -10.98 4.49 -0.08
N ASP A 8 -11.04 3.25 -0.55
CA ASP A 8 -12.19 2.67 -1.23
C ASP A 8 -12.54 1.32 -0.61
N SER A 9 -13.52 1.34 0.28
CA SER A 9 -13.98 0.15 1.00
C SER A 9 -15.14 -0.58 0.31
N SER A 10 -15.30 -0.39 -1.00
CA SER A 10 -16.20 -1.21 -1.83
C SER A 10 -15.78 -2.69 -1.82
N GLY A 11 -14.49 -2.96 -1.64
CA GLY A 11 -13.90 -4.28 -1.50
C GLY A 11 -13.08 -4.68 -2.72
N ALA A 12 -12.17 -5.64 -2.53
CA ALA A 12 -11.16 -6.00 -3.52
C ALA A 12 -11.75 -6.54 -4.83
N ASP A 13 -12.92 -7.16 -4.77
CA ASP A 13 -13.62 -7.71 -5.94
C ASP A 13 -14.23 -6.64 -6.86
N HIS A 14 -14.24 -5.37 -6.43
CA HIS A 14 -14.82 -4.25 -7.18
C HIS A 14 -13.79 -3.21 -7.64
N ILE A 15 -12.58 -3.23 -7.08
CA ILE A 15 -11.56 -2.20 -7.32
C ILE A 15 -10.95 -2.25 -8.72
N GLU A 16 -10.79 -3.44 -9.32
CA GLU A 16 -10.32 -3.54 -10.71
C GLU A 16 -11.25 -2.85 -11.73
N THR A 17 -12.53 -2.68 -11.36
CA THR A 17 -13.51 -1.96 -12.19
C THR A 17 -13.59 -0.47 -11.88
N THR A 18 -12.87 -0.01 -10.86
CA THR A 18 -12.99 1.36 -10.37
C THR A 18 -12.06 2.28 -11.14
N ASN A 19 -12.63 3.07 -12.04
CA ASN A 19 -11.91 4.10 -12.76
C ASN A 19 -11.85 5.37 -11.91
N TYR A 20 -10.86 5.45 -11.00
CA TYR A 20 -10.66 6.64 -10.18
C TYR A 20 -10.44 7.88 -11.06
N ASP A 21 -11.24 8.93 -10.85
CA ASP A 21 -11.02 10.22 -11.52
C ASP A 21 -9.74 10.87 -10.97
N LYS A 22 -8.60 10.49 -11.56
CA LYS A 22 -7.27 10.99 -11.22
C LYS A 22 -7.28 12.53 -11.17
N LYS A 23 -7.94 13.20 -12.11
CA LYS A 23 -7.96 14.67 -12.19
C LYS A 23 -8.68 15.28 -10.98
N ASN A 24 -9.83 14.72 -10.61
CA ASN A 24 -10.58 15.19 -9.44
C ASN A 24 -9.80 14.95 -8.14
N ILE A 25 -9.22 13.76 -7.99
CA ILE A 25 -8.42 13.39 -6.81
C ILE A 25 -7.24 14.34 -6.64
N LEU A 26 -6.46 14.59 -7.70
CA LEU A 26 -5.31 15.51 -7.63
C LEU A 26 -5.74 16.92 -7.28
N LYS A 27 -6.78 17.44 -7.94
CA LYS A 27 -7.33 18.77 -7.67
C LYS A 27 -7.73 18.92 -6.19
N ARG A 28 -8.23 17.85 -5.58
CA ARG A 28 -8.68 17.85 -4.18
C ARG A 28 -7.52 17.66 -3.20
N MET A 29 -6.63 16.71 -3.44
CA MET A 29 -5.63 16.27 -2.46
C MET A 29 -4.36 17.10 -2.47
N VAL A 30 -3.85 17.50 -3.65
CA VAL A 30 -2.58 18.24 -3.77
C VAL A 30 -2.52 19.51 -2.90
N PRO A 31 -3.58 20.35 -2.80
CA PRO A 31 -3.54 21.51 -1.93
C PRO A 31 -3.34 21.19 -0.44
N TYR A 32 -3.83 20.05 0.04
CA TYR A 32 -3.60 19.63 1.43
C TYR A 32 -2.17 19.12 1.62
N LEU A 33 -1.64 18.37 0.65
CA LEU A 33 -0.28 17.85 0.70
C LEU A 33 0.77 18.98 0.64
N ILE A 34 0.53 20.03 -0.16
CA ILE A 34 1.36 21.24 -0.18
C ILE A 34 1.36 21.91 1.21
N LYS A 35 0.19 22.09 1.82
CA LYS A 35 0.10 22.65 3.18
C LYS A 35 0.87 21.81 4.20
N MET A 36 0.81 20.48 4.10
CA MET A 36 1.60 19.60 4.95
C MET A 36 3.11 19.85 4.77
N LYS A 37 3.57 20.00 3.52
CA LYS A 37 4.96 20.32 3.22
C LYS A 37 5.38 21.68 3.77
N GLU A 38 4.52 22.70 3.62
CA GLU A 38 4.76 24.06 4.12
C GLU A 38 4.90 24.14 5.65
N VAL A 39 4.19 23.29 6.39
CA VAL A 39 4.31 23.22 7.86
C VAL A 39 5.45 22.30 8.35
N GLY A 40 6.31 21.83 7.44
CA GLY A 40 7.51 21.07 7.77
C GLY A 40 7.34 19.54 7.75
N CYS A 41 6.26 19.02 7.17
CA CYS A 41 6.14 17.58 6.92
C CYS A 41 6.97 17.20 5.69
N ASP A 42 7.91 16.26 5.83
CA ASP A 42 8.73 15.81 4.70
C ASP A 42 8.20 14.55 4.01
N SER A 43 7.49 13.70 4.77
CA SER A 43 7.07 12.38 4.30
C SER A 43 5.68 12.01 4.83
N LEU A 44 4.87 11.41 3.96
CA LEU A 44 3.58 10.80 4.28
C LEU A 44 3.61 9.31 4.00
N VAL A 45 3.05 8.52 4.92
CA VAL A 45 2.97 7.06 4.80
C VAL A 45 1.54 6.68 4.41
N ASP A 46 1.32 6.44 3.11
CA ASP A 46 0.03 5.98 2.59
C ASP A 46 -0.13 4.48 2.87
N SER A 47 -1.06 4.18 3.75
CA SER A 47 -1.32 2.85 4.30
C SER A 47 -2.51 2.16 3.66
N THR A 48 -2.88 2.55 2.44
CA THR A 48 -3.94 1.91 1.66
C THR A 48 -3.40 0.61 1.01
N PRO A 49 -3.84 -0.57 1.45
CA PRO A 49 -3.40 -1.85 0.88
C PRO A 49 -4.07 -2.16 -0.46
N PRO A 50 -3.54 -3.16 -1.22
CA PRO A 50 -4.31 -3.74 -2.31
C PRO A 50 -5.70 -4.16 -1.82
N GLY A 51 -6.74 -3.87 -2.61
CA GLY A 51 -8.12 -4.18 -2.24
C GLY A 51 -8.85 -3.13 -1.40
N GLU A 52 -8.25 -1.98 -1.09
CA GLU A 52 -8.91 -0.82 -0.45
C GLU A 52 -8.66 0.51 -1.22
N GLY A 53 -8.34 0.43 -2.52
CA GLY A 53 -8.15 1.59 -3.39
C GLY A 53 -6.71 2.10 -3.53
N ARG A 54 -5.71 1.21 -3.34
CA ARG A 54 -4.30 1.55 -3.59
C ARG A 54 -4.11 1.96 -5.06
N ALA A 55 -3.64 3.18 -5.29
CA ALA A 55 -3.44 3.73 -6.65
C ALA A 55 -2.06 4.40 -6.78
N VAL A 56 -1.00 3.60 -6.92
CA VAL A 56 0.40 4.06 -6.88
C VAL A 56 0.74 5.14 -7.93
N ARG A 57 0.07 5.13 -9.09
CA ARG A 57 0.25 6.16 -10.12
C ARG A 57 -0.31 7.52 -9.70
N ILE A 58 -1.38 7.54 -8.92
CA ILE A 58 -1.94 8.77 -8.35
C ILE A 58 -1.05 9.25 -7.20
N LEU A 59 -0.56 8.34 -6.34
CA LEU A 59 0.39 8.68 -5.27
C LEU A 59 1.67 9.33 -5.82
N LYS A 60 2.25 8.78 -6.91
CA LYS A 60 3.43 9.36 -7.58
C LYS A 60 3.15 10.79 -8.05
N GLU A 61 2.00 11.02 -8.66
CA GLU A 61 1.61 12.37 -9.11
C GLU A 61 1.38 13.33 -7.94
N CYS A 62 0.73 12.89 -6.88
CA CYS A 62 0.58 13.65 -5.63
C CYS A 62 1.94 14.06 -5.05
N SER A 63 2.89 13.12 -5.02
CA SER A 63 4.26 13.38 -4.52
C SER A 63 4.97 14.43 -5.37
N LEU A 64 4.94 14.27 -6.70
CA LEU A 64 5.57 15.21 -7.63
C LEU A 64 4.99 16.62 -7.54
N GLN A 65 3.66 16.75 -7.43
CA GLN A 65 3.02 18.07 -7.40
C GLN A 65 3.11 18.77 -6.03
N SER A 66 3.22 18.00 -4.94
CA SER A 66 3.27 18.57 -3.58
C SER A 66 4.68 18.75 -3.02
N GLY A 67 5.68 18.06 -3.59
CA GLY A 67 7.04 18.01 -3.03
C GLY A 67 7.14 17.17 -1.75
N LEU A 68 6.09 16.45 -1.38
CA LEU A 68 6.05 15.53 -0.25
C LEU A 68 6.55 14.15 -0.68
N ASN A 69 7.41 13.52 0.13
CA ASN A 69 7.74 12.12 -0.10
C ASN A 69 6.54 11.25 0.30
N ILE A 70 6.07 10.37 -0.58
CA ILE A 70 4.96 9.48 -0.27
C ILE A 70 5.45 8.04 -0.28
N VAL A 71 5.37 7.38 0.87
CA VAL A 71 5.72 5.97 1.04
C VAL A 71 4.44 5.13 0.94
N THR A 72 4.41 4.17 0.01
CA THR A 72 3.29 3.23 -0.16
C THR A 72 3.64 1.84 0.37
N ASN A 73 2.69 0.90 0.26
CA ASN A 73 2.78 -0.43 0.86
C ASN A 73 2.41 -1.56 -0.10
N THR A 74 2.89 -2.75 0.26
CA THR A 74 2.34 -4.04 -0.14
C THR A 74 1.60 -4.65 1.06
N GLY A 75 1.03 -5.84 0.92
CA GLY A 75 0.41 -6.55 2.04
C GLY A 75 -1.05 -6.93 1.78
N SER A 76 -1.83 -7.01 2.86
CA SER A 76 -3.23 -7.41 2.82
C SER A 76 -4.04 -6.76 3.95
N PHE A 77 -5.30 -6.47 3.66
CA PHE A 77 -6.29 -5.98 4.63
C PHE A 77 -7.10 -7.12 5.26
N TYR A 78 -8.29 -6.82 5.77
CA TYR A 78 -9.22 -7.79 6.34
C TYR A 78 -10.60 -7.69 5.67
N GLY A 79 -11.43 -8.72 5.84
CA GLY A 79 -12.81 -8.72 5.36
C GLY A 79 -12.91 -8.60 3.84
N ARG A 80 -13.72 -7.65 3.37
CA ARG A 80 -13.96 -7.43 1.92
C ARG A 80 -12.75 -6.86 1.18
N GLY A 81 -11.76 -6.32 1.89
CA GLY A 81 -10.53 -5.79 1.30
C GLY A 81 -9.48 -6.86 0.98
N VAL A 82 -9.72 -8.14 1.31
CA VAL A 82 -8.78 -9.21 0.95
C VAL A 82 -8.97 -9.57 -0.52
N SER A 83 -7.93 -9.35 -1.33
CA SER A 83 -7.97 -9.67 -2.76
C SER A 83 -8.18 -11.17 -3.00
N LYS A 84 -8.74 -11.50 -4.16
CA LYS A 84 -8.83 -12.89 -4.64
C LYS A 84 -7.44 -13.56 -4.65
N GLU A 85 -6.42 -12.81 -5.07
CA GLU A 85 -5.03 -13.29 -5.09
C GLU A 85 -4.55 -13.72 -3.70
N ILE A 86 -4.88 -12.96 -2.65
CA ILE A 86 -4.51 -13.35 -1.27
C ILE A 86 -5.40 -14.48 -0.73
N ARG A 87 -6.71 -14.49 -1.07
CA ARG A 87 -7.64 -15.53 -0.60
C ARG A 87 -7.33 -16.92 -1.16
N ASP A 88 -6.88 -16.98 -2.41
CA ASP A 88 -6.74 -18.24 -3.15
C ASP A 88 -5.32 -18.82 -3.11
N ASN A 89 -4.36 -18.09 -2.53
CA ASN A 89 -2.98 -18.55 -2.37
C ASN A 89 -2.71 -19.06 -0.94
N ASP A 90 -1.73 -19.96 -0.83
CA ASP A 90 -1.14 -20.32 0.45
C ASP A 90 -0.13 -19.26 0.92
N ILE A 91 0.53 -19.54 2.05
CA ILE A 91 1.52 -18.64 2.64
C ILE A 91 2.64 -18.31 1.64
N ASP A 92 3.12 -19.31 0.90
CA ASP A 92 4.28 -19.13 0.01
C ASP A 92 3.89 -18.32 -1.22
N GLY A 93 2.69 -18.54 -1.75
CA GLY A 93 2.10 -17.71 -2.78
C GLY A 93 1.92 -16.26 -2.32
N ILE A 94 1.42 -16.02 -1.11
CA ILE A 94 1.28 -14.66 -0.54
C ILE A 94 2.63 -13.97 -0.41
N VAL A 95 3.64 -14.67 0.13
CA VAL A 95 5.00 -14.12 0.25
C VAL A 95 5.59 -13.80 -1.12
N HIS A 96 5.38 -14.67 -2.11
CA HIS A 96 5.83 -14.44 -3.47
C HIS A 96 5.22 -13.17 -4.09
N ILE A 97 3.93 -12.92 -3.87
CA ILE A 97 3.25 -11.69 -4.34
C ILE A 97 3.92 -10.45 -3.77
N TRP A 98 4.13 -10.40 -2.45
CA TRP A 98 4.73 -9.24 -1.79
C TRP A 98 6.19 -9.04 -2.17
N GLN A 99 6.96 -10.13 -2.31
CA GLN A 99 8.33 -10.09 -2.80
C GLN A 99 8.41 -9.58 -4.23
N LYS A 100 7.49 -10.03 -5.10
CA LYS A 100 7.41 -9.55 -6.47
C LYS A 100 7.15 -8.05 -6.52
N GLU A 101 6.18 -7.53 -5.76
CA GLU A 101 5.94 -6.08 -5.68
C GLU A 101 7.16 -5.30 -5.16
N TYR A 102 7.92 -5.88 -4.23
CA TYR A 102 9.14 -5.26 -3.71
C TYR A 102 10.30 -5.26 -4.73
N ILE A 103 10.47 -6.35 -5.48
CA ILE A 103 11.57 -6.52 -6.43
C ILE A 103 11.27 -5.79 -7.74
N GLU A 104 10.09 -5.99 -8.30
CA GLU A 104 9.70 -5.55 -9.64
C GLU A 104 8.92 -4.24 -9.64
N GLY A 105 8.15 -3.97 -8.57
CA GLY A 105 7.26 -2.81 -8.44
C GLY A 105 5.78 -3.16 -8.51
N ILE A 106 4.93 -2.19 -8.18
CA ILE A 106 3.48 -2.35 -8.00
C ILE A 106 2.72 -2.01 -9.29
N ASP A 107 1.69 -2.77 -9.65
CA ASP A 107 0.74 -2.49 -10.75
C ASP A 107 1.42 -2.14 -12.11
N GLY A 108 2.48 -2.88 -12.46
CA GLY A 108 3.26 -2.66 -13.68
C GLY A 108 4.01 -1.32 -13.70
N THR A 109 4.35 -0.77 -12.54
CA THR A 109 5.21 0.40 -12.37
C THR A 109 6.57 0.00 -11.79
N ASP A 110 7.51 0.95 -11.79
CA ASP A 110 8.77 0.87 -11.07
C ASP A 110 8.65 1.29 -9.59
N ILE A 111 7.43 1.58 -9.10
CA ILE A 111 7.18 2.06 -7.74
C ILE A 111 7.17 0.87 -6.80
N LYS A 112 8.06 0.91 -5.81
CA LYS A 112 8.22 -0.15 -4.81
C LYS A 112 7.52 0.19 -3.50
N PRO A 113 6.97 -0.80 -2.79
CA PRO A 113 6.49 -0.61 -1.43
C PRO A 113 7.65 -0.27 -0.49
N GLY A 114 7.42 0.68 0.42
CA GLY A 114 8.35 0.96 1.51
C GLY A 114 8.03 0.19 2.79
N PHE A 115 6.82 -0.37 2.90
CA PHE A 115 6.41 -1.21 4.02
C PHE A 115 5.39 -2.30 3.63
N ILE A 116 5.17 -3.29 4.50
CA ILE A 116 4.11 -4.30 4.36
C ILE A 116 3.03 -3.99 5.39
N LYS A 117 1.80 -3.78 4.92
CA LYS A 117 0.62 -3.59 5.75
C LYS A 117 -0.08 -4.94 5.94
N ILE A 118 -0.17 -5.41 7.18
CA ILE A 118 -0.84 -6.68 7.49
C ILE A 118 -1.92 -6.42 8.52
N ASN A 119 -3.19 -6.67 8.17
CA ASN A 119 -4.27 -6.76 9.14
C ASN A 119 -4.69 -8.21 9.40
N LYS A 120 -4.70 -9.09 8.39
CA LYS A 120 -4.94 -10.53 8.59
C LYS A 120 -4.19 -11.39 7.57
N ILE A 121 -3.54 -12.41 8.09
CA ILE A 121 -2.89 -13.54 7.39
C ILE A 121 -3.15 -14.81 8.23
N PRO A 122 -3.06 -16.02 7.66
CA PRO A 122 -3.00 -17.24 8.47
C PRO A 122 -1.88 -17.11 9.51
N VAL A 123 -2.17 -17.44 10.78
CA VAL A 123 -1.30 -17.21 11.95
C VAL A 123 0.13 -17.77 11.76
N ASN A 124 0.26 -18.80 10.92
CA ASN A 124 1.47 -19.56 10.67
C ASN A 124 2.49 -18.84 9.74
N LEU A 125 2.13 -17.71 9.12
CA LEU A 125 3.03 -16.96 8.23
C LEU A 125 4.12 -16.20 8.99
N LEU A 126 3.88 -15.89 10.28
CA LEU A 126 4.91 -15.34 11.18
C LEU A 126 5.88 -16.41 11.72
N GLU A 127 5.47 -17.69 11.69
CA GLU A 127 6.27 -18.82 12.17
C GLU A 127 7.16 -19.42 11.08
N LYS A 128 6.78 -19.26 9.81
CA LYS A 128 7.62 -19.64 8.66
C LYS A 128 8.80 -18.67 8.54
N LYS A 129 10.01 -19.17 8.81
CA LYS A 129 11.31 -18.51 8.58
C LYS A 129 11.61 -18.15 7.11
N GLU A 130 10.65 -18.31 6.21
CA GLU A 130 10.79 -18.12 4.77
C GLU A 130 10.54 -16.67 4.32
N PHE A 131 10.00 -15.81 5.19
CA PHE A 131 9.99 -14.38 4.92
C PHE A 131 11.39 -13.82 5.12
N ASP A 132 12.22 -13.88 4.07
CA ASP A 132 13.58 -13.38 4.13
C ASP A 132 13.60 -11.85 4.22
N THR A 133 13.58 -11.36 5.46
CA THR A 133 13.74 -9.93 5.76
C THR A 133 15.05 -9.34 5.24
N ASN A 134 16.06 -10.16 4.89
CA ASN A 134 17.29 -9.67 4.27
C ASN A 134 17.09 -9.17 2.84
N ILE A 135 16.04 -9.64 2.15
CA ILE A 135 15.61 -9.06 0.87
C ILE A 135 15.11 -7.63 1.12
N TRP A 136 14.52 -7.38 2.28
CA TRP A 136 13.80 -6.16 2.62
C TRP A 136 14.68 -5.17 3.40
N ASN A 137 15.58 -4.48 2.70
CA ASN A 137 16.48 -3.47 3.31
C ASN A 137 15.80 -2.12 3.62
N GLY A 138 14.46 -2.07 3.66
CA GLY A 138 13.68 -0.86 3.93
C GLY A 138 13.32 -0.74 5.41
N ASN A 139 13.71 0.36 6.05
CA ASN A 139 13.32 0.69 7.43
C ASN A 139 11.79 0.78 7.57
N GLY A 140 11.13 -0.29 8.01
CA GLY A 140 9.76 -0.21 8.57
C GLY A 140 8.84 -1.39 8.27
N VAL A 141 8.92 -2.49 9.05
CA VAL A 141 7.73 -3.33 9.27
C VAL A 141 6.95 -2.68 10.41
N TYR A 142 5.80 -2.07 10.13
CA TYR A 142 4.89 -1.59 11.19
C TYR A 142 3.81 -2.66 11.43
N LEU A 143 4.10 -3.58 12.34
CA LEU A 143 3.12 -4.53 12.87
C LEU A 143 2.28 -3.81 13.93
N ARG A 144 0.95 -3.83 13.77
CA ARG A 144 0.03 -3.45 14.82
C ARG A 144 -0.73 -4.71 15.22
N GLU A 145 -0.36 -5.32 16.34
CA GLU A 145 -1.13 -6.40 16.93
C GLU A 145 -2.48 -5.85 17.42
N ASN A 146 -3.56 -6.53 16.99
CA ASN A 146 -4.90 -6.65 17.58
C ASN A 146 -5.58 -5.42 18.23
N TYR A 147 -6.78 -5.11 17.74
CA TYR A 147 -7.93 -4.75 18.59
C TYR A 147 -8.86 -5.94 18.68
#